data_AF-A0A3M1L6A9-F1
#
_entry.id   AF-A0A3M1L6A9-F1
#
_cell.length_a   1.000
_cell.length_b   1.000
_cell.length_c   1.000
_cell.angle_alpha   90.00
_cell.angle_beta   90.00
_cell.angle_gamma   90.00
#
_symmetry.space_group_name_H-M   'P 1'
#
loop_
_entity.id
_entity.type
_entity.pdbx_description
1 polymer ?
#
loop_
_entity_poly.entity_id
_entity_poly.type
_entity_poly.pdbx_seq_one_letter_code
_entity_poly.pdbx_strand_id
1 'polypeptide(L)'
;MDVCLILHADHGSNASTFTSMVVNSSVVIPQSYVSLTSRLVSGILSIKPIANFAKKKARNMMIKRAEAIGVPWRENVRKLQARDWQEDFTAVENTDLVYPAYYLSSFHAYEQGNLSWQAALEVESAAYAVHAKLWQEAGAKGDQLLRQSYHQAIQPQLSNKPQTILDIGCSVGMSTLALQKIYPQAKITGLDLSPYFLAVAKYRSQATAQKINWVHAAAESTGLEANQFDLVSAFLLFHEVPQQPTREIFAEVYRLLRPGGYFTIMDMNPASTVYATMPPYVLTLLKSTEPFLDQYFSLDIESALTEAGFNSVTITPNSPRHRTIVAQAAKI
;
A
#
# COMPACT_ATOMS: atom_id res chain seq x y z
N MET A 1 1.91 1.94 -8.00
CA MET A 1 2.84 2.88 -8.65
C MET A 1 2.02 3.83 -9.52
N ASP A 2 1.55 4.90 -8.89
CA ASP A 2 0.60 5.82 -9.51
C ASP A 2 1.28 6.85 -10.41
N VAL A 3 1.32 6.53 -11.70
CA VAL A 3 1.79 7.41 -12.78
C VAL A 3 1.12 8.78 -12.72
N CYS A 4 -0.12 8.82 -12.25
CA CYS A 4 -1.00 9.99 -12.25
C CYS A 4 -0.65 10.96 -11.12
N LEU A 5 -0.28 10.44 -9.95
CA LEU A 5 0.11 11.24 -8.79
C LEU A 5 1.47 11.93 -9.00
N ILE A 6 2.38 11.28 -9.73
CA ILE A 6 3.67 11.88 -10.12
C ILE A 6 3.48 12.89 -11.28
N LEU A 7 2.45 12.69 -12.10
CA LEU A 7 2.17 13.57 -13.24
C LEU A 7 1.54 14.90 -12.85
N HIS A 8 0.68 14.92 -11.83
CA HIS A 8 -0.17 16.06 -11.52
C HIS A 8 0.36 17.04 -10.46
N ALA A 9 1.54 16.77 -9.92
CA ALA A 9 2.09 17.54 -8.81
C ALA A 9 2.77 18.88 -9.21
N ASP A 10 2.26 19.57 -10.24
CA ASP A 10 2.77 20.87 -10.72
C ASP A 10 1.96 22.08 -10.24
N HIS A 11 0.95 21.90 -9.37
CA HIS A 11 0.23 23.01 -8.75
C HIS A 11 0.28 22.92 -7.22
N GLY A 12 1.17 23.71 -6.63
CA GLY A 12 1.34 23.81 -5.18
C GLY A 12 0.17 24.52 -4.52
N SER A 13 -0.33 23.96 -3.42
CA SER A 13 -1.23 24.64 -2.50
C SER A 13 -0.54 24.80 -1.14
N ASN A 14 -0.29 26.04 -0.76
CA ASN A 14 0.13 26.42 0.60
C ASN A 14 -0.90 25.97 1.63
N ALA A 15 -0.47 25.33 2.71
CA ALA A 15 -1.30 25.15 3.90
C ALA A 15 -0.46 25.30 5.17
N SER A 16 -0.58 26.47 5.79
CA SER A 16 -0.09 26.77 7.13
C SER A 16 -1.15 26.42 8.19
N THR A 17 -0.67 25.85 9.30
CA THR A 17 -1.30 25.78 10.65
C THR A 17 -2.63 25.03 10.79
N PHE A 18 -2.57 23.82 11.36
CA PHE A 18 -3.73 23.05 11.82
C PHE A 18 -4.18 23.51 13.21
N THR A 19 -5.42 24.00 13.33
CA THR A 19 -6.17 24.05 14.58
C THR A 19 -7.44 23.22 14.39
N SER A 20 -7.74 22.33 15.33
CA SER A 20 -8.86 21.38 15.23
C SER A 20 -10.22 22.08 15.22
N MET A 21 -11.03 21.80 14.21
CA MET A 21 -12.49 21.89 14.33
C MET A 21 -13.08 20.55 13.90
N VAL A 22 -13.85 19.96 14.81
CA VAL A 22 -14.70 18.80 14.56
C VAL A 22 -15.80 19.27 13.60
N VAL A 23 -15.82 18.73 12.38
CA VAL A 23 -16.93 18.92 11.44
C VAL A 23 -17.57 17.57 11.18
N ASN A 24 -18.78 17.41 11.73
CA ASN A 24 -19.68 16.32 11.43
C ASN A 24 -20.44 16.69 10.16
N SER A 25 -20.20 15.99 9.05
CA SER A 25 -21.07 16.07 7.87
C SER A 25 -20.87 14.86 6.96
N SER A 26 -21.92 14.05 6.85
CA SER A 26 -22.08 12.99 5.86
C SER A 26 -22.05 13.61 4.46
N VAL A 27 -20.90 13.56 3.79
CA VAL A 27 -20.76 14.01 2.40
C VAL A 27 -21.22 12.88 1.49
N VAL A 28 -22.43 13.02 0.94
CA VAL A 28 -22.90 12.19 -0.18
C VAL A 28 -22.17 12.67 -1.44
N ILE A 29 -21.28 11.84 -1.99
CA ILE A 29 -20.61 12.09 -3.26
C ILE A 29 -21.63 11.89 -4.40
N PRO A 30 -21.91 12.89 -5.25
CA PRO A 30 -22.86 12.73 -6.35
C PRO A 30 -22.32 11.73 -7.39
N GLN A 31 -23.19 10.81 -7.84
CA GLN A 31 -22.88 9.90 -8.95
C GLN A 31 -22.70 10.67 -10.28
N SER A 32 -21.55 10.43 -10.90
CA SER A 32 -21.24 10.48 -12.34
C SER A 32 -21.59 11.75 -13.14
N TYR A 33 -20.62 12.66 -13.26
CA TYR A 33 -20.39 13.38 -14.52
C TYR A 33 -19.07 12.88 -15.14
N VAL A 34 -19.17 11.94 -16.08
CA VAL A 34 -18.02 11.56 -16.90
C VAL A 34 -17.78 12.68 -17.92
N SER A 35 -16.76 13.51 -17.69
CA SER A 35 -16.42 14.62 -18.60
C SER A 35 -16.06 14.10 -20.00
N LEU A 36 -16.24 14.94 -21.03
CA LEU A 36 -15.84 14.63 -22.41
C LEU A 36 -14.36 14.21 -22.48
N THR A 37 -13.50 14.86 -21.69
CA THR A 37 -12.08 14.51 -21.54
C THR A 37 -11.88 13.11 -20.96
N SER A 38 -12.68 12.69 -19.99
CA SER A 38 -12.61 11.35 -19.39
C SER A 38 -13.08 10.26 -20.37
N ARG A 39 -14.10 10.56 -21.20
CA ARG A 39 -14.56 9.66 -22.27
C ARG A 39 -13.49 9.49 -23.36
N LEU A 40 -12.82 10.56 -23.75
CA LEU A 40 -11.73 10.53 -24.73
C LEU A 40 -10.53 9.72 -24.21
N VAL A 41 -10.14 9.93 -22.94
CA VAL A 41 -9.06 9.15 -22.30
C VAL A 41 -9.41 7.66 -22.27
N SER A 42 -10.63 7.32 -21.86
CA SER A 42 -11.09 5.92 -21.81
C SER A 42 -11.12 5.26 -23.19
N GLY A 43 -11.55 6.01 -24.21
CA GLY A 43 -11.57 5.53 -25.61
C GLY A 43 -10.18 5.27 -26.19
N ILE A 44 -9.17 6.07 -25.83
CA ILE A 44 -7.79 5.86 -26.28
C ILE A 44 -7.14 4.65 -25.57
N LEU A 45 -7.46 4.44 -24.29
CA LEU A 45 -6.92 3.32 -23.50
C LEU A 45 -7.43 1.95 -23.94
N SER A 46 -8.55 1.87 -24.66
CA SER A 46 -9.11 0.59 -25.15
C SER A 46 -8.33 -0.02 -26.32
N ILE A 47 -7.47 0.76 -27.00
CA ILE A 47 -6.67 0.30 -28.14
C ILE A 47 -5.30 -0.22 -27.64
N LYS A 48 -5.13 -1.55 -27.55
CA LYS A 48 -3.96 -2.21 -26.92
C LYS A 48 -2.59 -1.66 -27.39
N PRO A 49 -2.27 -1.51 -28.69
CA PRO A 49 -0.97 -0.97 -29.11
C PRO A 49 -0.73 0.48 -28.67
N ILE A 50 -1.77 1.31 -28.72
CA ILE A 50 -1.72 2.72 -28.29
C ILE A 50 -1.57 2.79 -26.77
N ALA A 51 -2.32 1.98 -26.03
CA ALA A 51 -2.22 1.86 -24.59
C ALA A 51 -0.81 1.41 -24.16
N ASN A 52 -0.22 0.41 -24.82
CA ASN A 52 1.13 -0.07 -24.52
C ASN A 52 2.20 1.00 -24.80
N PHE A 53 2.11 1.70 -25.92
CA PHE A 53 3.01 2.82 -26.23
C PHE A 53 2.86 3.96 -25.21
N ALA A 54 1.62 4.33 -24.87
CA ALA A 54 1.33 5.35 -23.87
C ALA A 54 1.87 4.95 -22.49
N LYS A 55 1.65 3.71 -22.03
CA LYS A 55 2.19 3.16 -20.78
C LYS A 55 3.71 3.25 -20.74
N LYS A 56 4.41 2.83 -21.81
CA LYS A 56 5.87 2.91 -21.90
C LYS A 56 6.38 4.36 -21.81
N LYS A 57 5.73 5.29 -22.52
CA LYS A 57 6.08 6.72 -22.48
C LYS A 57 5.83 7.31 -21.09
N ALA A 58 4.70 6.98 -20.47
CA ALA A 58 4.32 7.47 -19.15
C ALA A 58 5.27 6.95 -18.05
N ARG A 59 5.64 5.66 -18.10
CA ARG A 59 6.66 5.08 -17.22
C ARG A 59 8.01 5.77 -17.39
N ASN A 60 8.49 5.96 -18.62
CA ASN A 60 9.77 6.64 -18.86
C ASN A 60 9.79 8.09 -18.33
N MET A 61 8.67 8.80 -18.46
CA MET A 61 8.51 10.14 -17.91
C MET A 61 8.51 10.12 -16.37
N MET A 62 7.85 9.14 -15.76
CA MET A 62 7.86 8.96 -14.31
C MET A 62 9.27 8.72 -13.79
N ILE A 63 10.03 7.81 -14.41
CA ILE A 63 11.42 7.52 -14.05
C ILE A 63 12.28 8.78 -14.14
N LYS A 64 12.15 9.55 -15.23
CA LYS A 64 12.89 10.82 -15.39
C LYS A 64 12.53 11.85 -14.30
N ARG A 65 11.24 11.95 -13.93
CA ARG A 65 10.79 12.85 -12.85
C ARG A 65 11.31 12.39 -11.50
N ALA A 66 11.32 11.09 -11.23
CA ALA A 66 11.88 10.51 -10.02
C ALA A 66 13.38 10.84 -9.88
N GLU A 67 14.15 10.68 -10.96
CA GLU A 67 15.57 11.04 -10.98
C GLU A 67 15.79 12.54 -10.77
N ALA A 68 14.94 13.39 -11.36
CA ALA A 68 15.02 14.85 -11.19
C ALA A 68 14.75 15.31 -9.75
N ILE A 69 14.02 14.52 -8.95
CA ILE A 69 13.77 14.80 -7.51
C ILE A 69 14.70 14.01 -6.58
N GLY A 70 15.77 13.43 -7.12
CA GLY A 70 16.82 12.76 -6.35
C GLY A 70 16.58 11.29 -6.04
N VAL A 71 15.62 10.63 -6.68
CA VAL A 71 15.42 9.18 -6.58
C VAL A 71 16.18 8.49 -7.72
N PRO A 72 17.30 7.80 -7.46
CA PRO A 72 18.17 7.24 -8.50
C PRO A 72 17.60 5.93 -9.07
N TRP A 73 16.43 6.01 -9.69
CA TRP A 73 15.61 4.87 -10.09
C TRP A 73 16.37 3.86 -10.95
N ARG A 74 16.94 4.29 -12.08
CA ARG A 74 17.64 3.37 -12.99
C ARG A 74 18.88 2.75 -12.36
N GLU A 75 19.56 3.50 -11.49
CA GLU A 75 20.72 3.00 -10.76
C GLU A 75 20.32 1.90 -9.78
N ASN A 76 19.28 2.14 -8.97
CA ASN A 76 18.76 1.18 -8.00
C ASN A 76 18.33 -0.12 -8.71
N VAL A 77 17.55 0.00 -9.79
CA VAL A 77 17.09 -1.15 -10.57
C VAL A 77 18.29 -1.91 -11.16
N ARG A 78 19.28 -1.23 -11.74
CA ARG A 78 20.45 -1.90 -12.33
C ARG A 78 21.24 -2.69 -11.30
N LYS A 79 21.40 -2.14 -10.08
CA LYS A 79 22.08 -2.84 -8.98
C LYS A 79 21.35 -4.13 -8.60
N LEU A 80 20.02 -4.08 -8.50
CA LEU A 80 19.21 -5.25 -8.16
C LEU A 80 19.16 -6.27 -9.32
N GLN A 81 19.15 -5.80 -10.58
CA GLN A 81 19.18 -6.67 -11.76
C GLN A 81 20.50 -7.42 -11.96
N ALA A 82 21.60 -6.94 -11.38
CA ALA A 82 22.90 -7.59 -11.49
C ALA A 82 23.04 -8.84 -10.58
N ARG A 83 22.10 -9.06 -9.67
CA ARG A 83 22.08 -10.20 -8.75
C ARG A 83 21.32 -11.38 -9.35
N ASP A 84 21.80 -12.60 -9.07
CA ASP A 84 21.01 -13.81 -9.26
C ASP A 84 20.04 -13.99 -8.09
N TRP A 85 18.75 -14.04 -8.42
CA TRP A 85 17.66 -14.11 -7.45
C TRP A 85 17.15 -15.54 -7.21
N GLN A 86 17.69 -16.55 -7.89
CA GLN A 86 17.13 -17.91 -7.85
C GLN A 86 17.07 -18.48 -6.42
N GLU A 87 18.13 -18.31 -5.62
CA GLU A 87 18.17 -18.79 -4.23
C GLU A 87 17.15 -18.07 -3.34
N ASP A 88 17.08 -16.74 -3.45
CA ASP A 88 16.15 -15.93 -2.65
C ASP A 88 14.69 -16.24 -3.01
N PHE A 89 14.40 -16.43 -4.30
CA PHE A 89 13.08 -16.78 -4.83
C PHE A 89 12.64 -18.19 -4.40
N THR A 90 13.49 -19.19 -4.62
CA THR A 90 13.20 -20.59 -4.24
C THR A 90 12.98 -20.73 -2.74
N ALA A 91 13.68 -19.92 -1.93
CA ALA A 91 13.56 -19.97 -0.47
C ALA A 91 12.24 -19.39 0.08
N VAL A 92 11.47 -18.65 -0.72
CA VAL A 92 10.20 -18.04 -0.28
C VAL A 92 9.00 -18.57 -1.04
N GLU A 93 9.20 -19.14 -2.23
CA GLU A 93 8.12 -19.62 -3.08
C GLU A 93 7.38 -20.80 -2.44
N ASN A 94 6.09 -20.59 -2.22
CA ASN A 94 5.10 -21.66 -2.07
C ASN A 94 4.52 -22.01 -3.45
N THR A 95 4.87 -23.19 -3.98
CA THR A 95 4.41 -23.69 -5.28
C THR A 95 2.97 -24.19 -5.28
N ASP A 96 2.40 -24.42 -4.10
CA ASP A 96 1.02 -24.90 -3.94
C ASP A 96 0.02 -23.74 -3.84
N LEU A 97 0.51 -22.48 -3.88
CA LEU A 97 -0.33 -21.30 -3.77
C LEU A 97 -1.19 -21.10 -5.02
N VAL A 98 -2.50 -21.01 -4.82
CA VAL A 98 -3.45 -20.63 -5.87
C VAL A 98 -3.70 -19.13 -5.78
N TYR A 99 -3.38 -18.40 -6.84
CA TYR A 99 -3.59 -16.96 -6.91
C TYR A 99 -5.06 -16.60 -7.05
N PRO A 100 -5.57 -15.65 -6.25
CA PRO A 100 -6.92 -15.15 -6.45
C PRO A 100 -7.01 -14.38 -7.77
N ALA A 101 -8.14 -14.50 -8.47
CA ALA A 101 -8.31 -13.95 -9.82
C ALA A 101 -8.07 -12.43 -9.89
N TYR A 102 -8.39 -11.69 -8.81
CA TYR A 102 -8.16 -10.24 -8.75
C TYR A 102 -6.67 -9.89 -8.80
N TYR A 103 -5.79 -10.77 -8.31
CA TYR A 103 -4.35 -10.55 -8.26
C TYR A 103 -3.63 -10.85 -9.59
N LEU A 104 -4.27 -11.60 -10.49
CA LEU A 104 -3.75 -11.89 -11.83
C LEU A 104 -4.03 -10.76 -12.85
N SER A 105 -4.56 -9.63 -12.38
CA SER A 105 -4.81 -8.45 -13.19
C SER A 105 -3.55 -7.60 -13.35
N SER A 106 -3.51 -6.74 -14.37
CA SER A 106 -2.45 -5.73 -14.47
C SER A 106 -2.63 -4.67 -13.37
N PHE A 107 -1.61 -4.53 -12.51
CA PHE A 107 -1.50 -3.46 -11.51
C PHE A 107 -0.42 -2.47 -11.94
N HIS A 108 -0.52 -1.20 -11.53
CA HIS A 108 0.63 -0.28 -11.54
C HIS A 108 1.29 -0.05 -12.91
N ALA A 109 0.53 -0.29 -13.98
CA ALA A 109 1.00 -0.33 -15.36
C ALA A 109 2.02 -1.44 -15.71
N TYR A 110 2.21 -2.44 -14.84
CA TYR A 110 2.92 -3.69 -15.14
C TYR A 110 1.98 -4.68 -15.82
N GLU A 111 2.40 -5.26 -16.95
CA GLU A 111 1.57 -6.18 -17.74
C GLU A 111 1.20 -7.44 -16.93
N GLN A 112 2.17 -8.00 -16.21
CA GLN A 112 2.00 -9.16 -15.33
C GLN A 112 1.62 -8.77 -13.89
N GLY A 113 1.26 -7.52 -13.64
CA GLY A 113 1.02 -7.00 -12.29
C GLY A 113 2.23 -7.19 -11.36
N ASN A 114 1.97 -7.57 -10.12
CA ASN A 114 2.98 -7.73 -9.07
C ASN A 114 3.76 -9.07 -9.16
N LEU A 115 3.37 -9.98 -10.07
CA LEU A 115 4.06 -11.25 -10.34
C LEU A 115 5.18 -11.10 -11.37
N SER A 116 6.09 -10.14 -11.14
CA SER A 116 7.22 -9.93 -12.05
C SER A 116 8.44 -9.32 -11.36
N TRP A 117 9.64 -9.68 -11.85
CA TRP A 117 10.88 -9.03 -11.47
C TRP A 117 10.88 -7.53 -11.75
N GLN A 118 10.23 -7.09 -12.84
CA GLN A 118 10.16 -5.67 -13.14
C GLN A 118 9.46 -4.90 -12.02
N ALA A 119 8.31 -5.38 -11.54
CA ALA A 119 7.63 -4.77 -10.40
C ALA A 119 8.50 -4.83 -9.13
N ALA A 120 9.09 -6.00 -8.83
CA ALA A 120 9.84 -6.23 -7.60
C ALA A 120 11.08 -5.33 -7.46
N LEU A 121 11.78 -5.09 -8.57
CA LEU A 121 13.00 -4.30 -8.57
C LEU A 121 12.72 -2.79 -8.65
N GLU A 122 11.51 -2.38 -9.03
CA GLU A 122 11.12 -0.98 -9.20
C GLU A 122 10.29 -0.40 -8.05
N VAL A 123 9.55 -1.22 -7.31
CA VAL A 123 8.55 -0.76 -6.34
C VAL A 123 9.11 0.17 -5.25
N GLU A 124 10.35 -0.01 -4.82
CA GLU A 124 11.00 0.91 -3.87
C GLU A 124 11.21 2.30 -4.48
N SER A 125 11.80 2.37 -5.67
CA SER A 125 12.02 3.65 -6.35
C SER A 125 10.68 4.31 -6.71
N ALA A 126 9.66 3.50 -7.00
CA ALA A 126 8.29 3.95 -7.20
C ALA A 126 7.71 4.61 -5.95
N ALA A 127 7.80 3.96 -4.80
CA ALA A 127 7.31 4.50 -3.55
C ALA A 127 7.99 5.84 -3.22
N TYR A 128 9.32 5.93 -3.37
CA TYR A 128 10.05 7.17 -3.15
C TYR A 128 9.55 8.30 -4.06
N ALA A 129 9.30 8.00 -5.33
CA ALA A 129 8.80 9.00 -6.28
C ALA A 129 7.35 9.44 -5.98
N VAL A 130 6.45 8.50 -5.67
CA VAL A 130 5.02 8.78 -5.38
C VAL A 130 4.86 9.58 -4.08
N HIS A 131 5.71 9.32 -3.09
CA HIS A 131 5.62 9.94 -1.77
C HIS A 131 6.45 11.22 -1.64
N ALA A 132 7.30 11.55 -2.63
CA ALA A 132 8.26 12.64 -2.49
C ALA A 132 7.64 14.04 -2.29
N LYS A 133 6.41 14.23 -2.76
CA LYS A 133 5.68 15.50 -2.68
C LYS A 133 4.54 15.47 -1.65
N LEU A 134 4.53 14.49 -0.74
CA LEU A 134 3.52 14.44 0.33
C LEU A 134 3.63 15.61 1.31
N TRP A 135 4.85 16.04 1.62
CA TRP A 135 5.12 17.23 2.41
C TRP A 135 6.01 18.17 1.61
N GLN A 136 5.80 19.47 1.80
CA GLN A 136 6.67 20.50 1.24
C GLN A 136 8.10 20.21 1.70
N GLU A 137 9.04 20.13 0.75
CA GLU A 137 10.48 19.88 0.98
C GLU A 137 10.89 18.46 1.39
N ALA A 138 9.97 17.50 1.52
CA ALA A 138 10.35 16.12 1.88
C ALA A 138 11.27 15.46 0.83
N GLY A 139 10.98 15.67 -0.45
CA GLY A 139 11.72 15.06 -1.55
C GLY A 139 11.81 13.54 -1.39
N ALA A 140 12.96 12.93 -1.69
CA ALA A 140 13.16 11.48 -1.56
C ALA A 140 12.88 10.91 -0.14
N LYS A 141 12.82 11.74 0.92
CA LYS A 141 12.49 11.30 2.28
C LYS A 141 11.00 11.14 2.54
N GLY A 142 10.13 11.53 1.59
CA GLY A 142 8.68 11.50 1.77
C GLY A 142 8.13 10.12 2.13
N ASP A 143 8.63 9.04 1.53
CA ASP A 143 8.19 7.68 1.88
C ASP A 143 8.58 7.30 3.31
N GLN A 144 9.81 7.62 3.72
CA GLN A 144 10.27 7.40 5.09
C GLN A 144 9.40 8.17 6.11
N LEU A 145 9.06 9.43 5.81
CA LEU A 145 8.18 10.24 6.66
C LEU A 145 6.76 9.68 6.73
N LEU A 146 6.24 9.12 5.64
CA LEU A 146 4.92 8.46 5.65
C LEU A 146 4.90 7.23 6.56
N ARG A 147 5.94 6.39 6.49
CA ARG A 147 6.08 5.26 7.41
C ARG A 147 6.22 5.72 8.85
N GLN A 148 7.02 6.76 9.09
CA GLN A 148 7.17 7.33 10.43
C GLN A 148 5.84 7.87 10.97
N SER A 149 5.07 8.61 10.16
CA SER A 149 3.79 9.18 10.60
C SER A 149 2.75 8.10 10.90
N TYR A 150 2.74 7.02 10.12
CA TYR A 150 1.93 5.84 10.43
C TYR A 150 2.25 5.30 11.83
N HIS A 151 3.55 5.06 12.12
CA HIS A 151 3.94 4.53 13.41
C HIS A 151 3.70 5.51 14.58
N GLN A 152 3.87 6.81 14.35
CA GLN A 152 3.53 7.84 15.35
C GLN A 152 2.02 7.85 15.68
N ALA A 153 1.16 7.55 14.70
CA ALA A 153 -0.28 7.46 14.91
C ALA A 153 -0.69 6.19 15.69
N ILE A 154 -0.04 5.04 15.45
CA ILE A 154 -0.42 3.79 16.12
C ILE A 154 0.12 3.68 17.55
N GLN A 155 1.35 4.15 17.82
CA GLN A 155 2.05 3.87 19.08
C GLN A 155 1.28 4.29 20.34
N PRO A 156 0.64 5.48 20.40
CA PRO A 156 -0.12 5.90 21.58
C PRO A 156 -1.38 5.06 21.84
N GLN A 157 -1.85 4.31 20.83
CA GLN A 157 -3.08 3.52 20.90
C GLN A 157 -2.84 2.07 21.33
N LEU A 158 -1.58 1.60 21.27
CA LEU A 158 -1.21 0.24 21.67
C LEU A 158 -1.04 0.16 23.18
N SER A 159 -1.83 -0.70 23.83
CA SER A 159 -1.74 -0.90 25.29
C SER A 159 -0.38 -1.46 25.73
N ASN A 160 0.26 -2.27 24.88
CA ASN A 160 1.54 -2.92 25.14
C ASN A 160 2.42 -2.87 23.90
N LYS A 161 3.75 -2.99 24.09
CA LYS A 161 4.67 -3.17 22.96
C LYS A 161 4.46 -4.56 22.35
N PRO A 162 4.08 -4.67 21.05
CA PRO A 162 3.86 -5.95 20.42
C PRO A 162 5.16 -6.77 20.37
N GLN A 163 5.06 -8.06 20.65
CA GLN A 163 6.18 -9.00 20.62
C GLN A 163 6.14 -9.90 19.39
N THR A 164 4.94 -10.17 18.84
CA THR A 164 4.73 -10.93 17.60
C THR A 164 3.90 -10.11 16.63
N ILE A 165 4.47 -9.80 15.46
CA ILE A 165 3.89 -8.90 14.46
C ILE A 165 3.75 -9.62 13.11
N LEU A 166 2.62 -9.45 12.44
CA LEU A 166 2.43 -9.80 11.04
C LEU A 166 2.32 -8.51 10.19
N ASP A 167 3.06 -8.42 9.11
CA ASP A 167 2.90 -7.39 8.07
C ASP A 167 2.26 -8.06 6.84
N ILE A 168 0.97 -7.80 6.59
CA ILE A 168 0.22 -8.38 5.47
C ILE A 168 0.33 -7.47 4.23
N GLY A 169 0.55 -8.07 3.07
CA GLY A 169 0.90 -7.32 1.85
C GLY A 169 2.25 -6.62 2.01
N CYS A 170 3.25 -7.33 2.55
CA CYS A 170 4.52 -6.72 2.97
C CYS A 170 5.39 -6.21 1.82
N SER A 171 5.06 -6.58 0.58
CA SER A 171 5.83 -6.27 -0.62
C SER A 171 7.31 -6.61 -0.43
N VAL A 172 8.22 -5.74 -0.88
CA VAL A 172 9.68 -5.87 -0.71
C VAL A 172 10.15 -5.55 0.72
N GLY A 173 9.25 -5.57 1.70
CA GLY A 173 9.57 -5.51 3.13
C GLY A 173 9.86 -4.11 3.68
N MET A 174 9.50 -3.04 2.99
CA MET A 174 9.81 -1.67 3.46
C MET A 174 9.10 -1.31 4.77
N SER A 175 7.81 -1.62 4.89
CA SER A 175 7.04 -1.51 6.14
C SER A 175 7.54 -2.48 7.20
N THR A 176 7.84 -3.72 6.81
CA THR A 176 8.31 -4.77 7.71
C THR A 176 9.62 -4.39 8.40
N LEU A 177 10.57 -3.84 7.65
CA LEU A 177 11.85 -3.36 8.21
C LEU A 177 11.67 -2.10 9.08
N ALA A 178 10.71 -1.23 8.75
CA ALA A 178 10.35 -0.10 9.61
C ALA A 178 9.75 -0.57 10.95
N LEU A 179 8.85 -1.56 10.91
CA LEU A 179 8.32 -2.23 12.11
C LEU A 179 9.45 -2.86 12.93
N GLN A 180 10.39 -3.58 12.31
CA GLN A 180 11.53 -4.20 13.00
C GLN A 180 12.41 -3.15 13.68
N LYS A 181 12.64 -1.99 13.06
CA LYS A 181 13.41 -0.89 13.66
C LYS A 181 12.72 -0.29 14.89
N ILE A 182 11.39 -0.22 14.87
CA ILE A 182 10.59 0.36 15.96
C ILE A 182 10.40 -0.63 17.10
N TYR A 183 10.23 -1.91 16.78
CA TYR A 183 10.09 -3.01 17.71
C TYR A 183 11.26 -3.99 17.54
N PRO A 184 12.49 -3.60 17.98
CA PRO A 184 13.71 -4.39 17.72
C PRO A 184 13.72 -5.79 18.34
N GLN A 185 12.84 -6.03 19.33
CA GLN A 185 12.70 -7.32 19.99
C GLN A 185 11.51 -8.14 19.46
N ALA A 186 10.66 -7.56 18.61
CA ALA A 186 9.52 -8.27 18.06
C ALA A 186 9.97 -9.31 17.04
N LYS A 187 9.31 -10.48 17.07
CA LYS A 187 9.34 -11.47 16.00
C LYS A 187 8.37 -11.01 14.92
N ILE A 188 8.87 -10.78 13.72
CA ILE A 188 8.07 -10.26 12.61
C ILE A 188 7.95 -11.31 11.51
N THR A 189 6.71 -11.48 11.04
CA THR A 189 6.39 -12.21 9.81
C THR A 189 5.93 -11.21 8.76
N GLY A 190 6.49 -11.27 7.55
CA GLY A 190 5.96 -10.58 6.38
C GLY A 190 5.26 -11.58 5.47
N LEU A 191 4.07 -11.22 4.98
CA LEU A 191 3.25 -12.05 4.09
C LEU A 191 2.91 -11.27 2.83
N ASP A 192 3.13 -11.86 1.66
CA ASP A 192 2.73 -11.30 0.38
C ASP A 192 2.36 -12.41 -0.61
N LEU A 193 1.53 -12.06 -1.59
CA LEU A 193 1.20 -12.92 -2.72
C LEU A 193 2.35 -13.00 -3.74
N SER A 194 3.24 -12.01 -3.84
CA SER A 194 4.32 -12.04 -4.83
C SER A 194 5.60 -12.70 -4.28
N PRO A 195 6.03 -13.86 -4.83
CA PRO A 195 7.30 -14.47 -4.43
C PRO A 195 8.49 -13.63 -4.92
N TYR A 196 8.31 -12.86 -6.00
CA TYR A 196 9.29 -11.88 -6.48
C TYR A 196 9.52 -10.76 -5.46
N PHE A 197 8.46 -10.24 -4.85
CA PHE A 197 8.57 -9.24 -3.79
C PHE A 197 9.24 -9.82 -2.55
N LEU A 198 8.83 -11.02 -2.13
CA LEU A 198 9.40 -11.70 -0.97
C LEU A 198 10.89 -12.04 -1.15
N ALA A 199 11.34 -12.38 -2.36
CA ALA A 199 12.75 -12.60 -2.65
C ALA A 199 13.59 -11.33 -2.38
N VAL A 200 13.10 -10.17 -2.84
CA VAL A 200 13.74 -8.88 -2.55
C VAL A 200 13.65 -8.52 -1.06
N ALA A 201 12.51 -8.79 -0.42
CA ALA A 201 12.32 -8.55 1.01
C ALA A 201 13.31 -9.37 1.86
N LYS A 202 13.48 -10.65 1.51
CA LYS A 202 14.45 -11.56 2.10
C LYS A 202 15.87 -11.00 1.98
N TYR A 203 16.29 -10.65 0.77
CA TYR A 203 17.60 -10.04 0.53
C TYR A 203 17.83 -8.78 1.39
N ARG A 204 16.85 -7.88 1.47
CA ARG A 204 16.95 -6.64 2.26
C ARG A 204 17.05 -6.89 3.76
N SER A 205 16.42 -7.97 4.24
CA SER A 205 16.48 -8.36 5.65
C SER A 205 17.75 -9.10 6.05
N GLN A 206 18.65 -9.45 5.11
CA GLN A 206 19.89 -10.18 5.46
C GLN A 206 20.79 -9.40 6.43
N ALA A 207 20.73 -8.07 6.41
CA ALA A 207 21.50 -7.20 7.28
C ALA A 207 20.83 -6.93 8.65
N THR A 208 19.60 -7.44 8.90
CA THR A 208 18.93 -7.24 10.19
C THR A 208 19.41 -8.25 11.23
N ALA A 209 19.62 -7.79 12.47
CA ALA A 209 20.03 -8.67 13.57
C ALA A 209 18.96 -9.74 13.91
N GLN A 210 17.69 -9.44 13.67
CA GLN A 210 16.58 -10.37 13.85
C GLN A 210 16.20 -11.00 12.51
N LYS A 211 15.95 -12.31 12.51
CA LYS A 211 15.50 -13.05 11.33
C LYS A 211 13.99 -12.85 11.15
N ILE A 212 13.61 -12.13 10.10
CA ILE A 212 12.21 -11.98 9.67
C ILE A 212 11.76 -13.27 8.98
N ASN A 213 10.54 -13.72 9.29
CA ASN A 213 9.89 -14.83 8.60
C ASN A 213 9.13 -14.31 7.38
N TRP A 214 9.33 -14.88 6.20
CA TRP A 214 8.67 -14.45 4.95
C TRP A 214 7.75 -15.55 4.47
N VAL A 215 6.47 -15.25 4.24
CA VAL A 215 5.42 -16.22 3.93
C VAL A 215 4.76 -15.87 2.59
N HIS A 216 4.84 -16.79 1.63
CA HIS A 216 4.14 -16.70 0.35
C HIS A 216 2.74 -17.29 0.48
N ALA A 217 1.75 -16.42 0.73
CA ALA A 217 0.36 -16.79 0.95
C ALA A 217 -0.60 -15.65 0.61
N ALA A 218 -1.87 -16.00 0.44
CA ALA A 218 -2.96 -15.05 0.30
C ALA A 218 -3.35 -14.46 1.67
N ALA A 219 -3.67 -13.17 1.72
CA ALA A 219 -3.99 -12.49 2.99
C ALA A 219 -5.37 -12.88 3.53
N GLU A 220 -6.28 -13.32 2.66
CA GLU A 220 -7.61 -13.83 2.98
C GLU A 220 -7.59 -15.27 3.53
N SER A 221 -6.49 -16.00 3.34
CA SER A 221 -6.32 -17.39 3.77
C SER A 221 -4.85 -17.71 3.99
N THR A 222 -4.30 -17.23 5.11
CA THR A 222 -2.84 -17.20 5.34
C THR A 222 -2.23 -18.57 5.65
N GLY A 223 -3.05 -19.53 6.11
CA GLY A 223 -2.58 -20.81 6.65
C GLY A 223 -1.83 -20.70 7.98
N LEU A 224 -1.77 -19.52 8.59
CA LEU A 224 -1.13 -19.29 9.88
C LEU A 224 -2.05 -19.66 11.04
N GLU A 225 -1.45 -19.99 12.20
CA GLU A 225 -2.20 -20.38 13.40
C GLU A 225 -3.02 -19.22 13.98
N ALA A 226 -4.19 -19.54 14.52
CA ALA A 226 -5.04 -18.54 15.18
C ALA A 226 -4.39 -18.01 16.47
N ASN A 227 -4.77 -16.80 16.89
CA ASN A 227 -4.32 -16.19 18.15
C ASN A 227 -2.78 -16.12 18.31
N GLN A 228 -2.04 -15.89 17.22
CA GLN A 228 -0.58 -15.87 17.24
C GLN A 228 0.02 -14.47 17.31
N PHE A 229 -0.71 -13.43 16.91
CA PHE A 229 -0.14 -12.08 16.75
C PHE A 229 -0.68 -11.08 17.78
N ASP A 230 0.20 -10.19 18.24
CA ASP A 230 -0.18 -9.03 19.06
C ASP A 230 -0.61 -7.85 18.18
N LEU A 231 -0.01 -7.78 16.99
CA LEU A 231 -0.24 -6.73 16.00
C LEU A 231 -0.23 -7.34 14.60
N VAL A 232 -1.24 -7.03 13.82
CA VAL A 232 -1.23 -7.17 12.36
C VAL A 232 -1.20 -5.77 11.75
N SER A 233 -0.30 -5.56 10.80
CA SER A 233 -0.07 -4.28 10.13
C SER A 233 -0.30 -4.46 8.63
N ALA A 234 -0.98 -3.50 8.01
CA ALA A 234 -1.15 -3.41 6.56
C ALA A 234 -0.78 -1.98 6.13
N PHE A 235 0.07 -1.85 5.12
CA PHE A 235 0.52 -0.56 4.64
C PHE A 235 0.35 -0.46 3.13
N LEU A 236 -0.54 0.42 2.66
CA LEU A 236 -0.85 0.62 1.25
C LEU A 236 -1.26 -0.69 0.56
N LEU A 237 -2.30 -1.35 1.07
CA LEU A 237 -2.77 -2.65 0.58
C LEU A 237 -4.21 -2.58 0.04
N PHE A 238 -5.14 -2.02 0.80
CA PHE A 238 -6.58 -2.22 0.54
C PHE A 238 -7.11 -1.43 -0.65
N HIS A 239 -6.40 -0.42 -1.14
CA HIS A 239 -6.75 0.21 -2.42
C HIS A 239 -6.49 -0.72 -3.63
N GLU A 240 -5.69 -1.78 -3.44
CA GLU A 240 -5.38 -2.80 -4.47
C GLU A 240 -6.24 -4.06 -4.34
N VAL A 241 -7.18 -4.11 -3.39
CA VAL A 241 -7.98 -5.31 -3.09
C VAL A 241 -9.47 -5.03 -3.31
N PRO A 242 -10.24 -5.92 -3.97
CA PRO A 242 -11.69 -5.75 -4.08
C PRO A 242 -12.38 -5.81 -2.70
N GLN A 243 -13.62 -5.33 -2.62
CA GLN A 243 -14.34 -5.27 -1.34
C GLN A 243 -14.55 -6.65 -0.70
N GLN A 244 -14.87 -7.68 -1.49
CA GLN A 244 -15.14 -9.01 -0.95
C GLN A 244 -13.87 -9.65 -0.33
N PRO A 245 -12.72 -9.75 -1.03
CA PRO A 245 -11.48 -10.21 -0.40
C PRO A 245 -11.02 -9.31 0.75
N THR A 246 -11.28 -8.00 0.71
CA THR A 246 -10.99 -7.10 1.86
C THR A 246 -11.70 -7.57 3.13
N ARG A 247 -12.98 -7.96 3.03
CA ARG A 247 -13.76 -8.47 4.17
C ARG A 247 -13.25 -9.81 4.66
N GLU A 248 -12.84 -10.69 3.74
CA GLU A 248 -12.22 -11.99 4.06
C GLU A 248 -10.88 -11.80 4.78
N ILE A 249 -10.05 -10.86 4.33
CA ILE A 249 -8.83 -10.45 5.03
C ILE A 249 -9.15 -9.95 6.43
N PHE A 250 -10.17 -9.12 6.62
CA PHE A 250 -10.53 -8.65 7.98
C PHE A 250 -10.91 -9.81 8.91
N ALA A 251 -11.70 -10.77 8.42
CA ALA A 251 -12.06 -11.96 9.20
C ALA A 251 -10.83 -12.82 9.53
N GLU A 252 -9.92 -13.01 8.56
CA GLU A 252 -8.69 -13.75 8.75
C GLU A 252 -7.75 -13.05 9.75
N VAL A 253 -7.57 -11.74 9.64
CA VAL A 253 -6.79 -10.94 10.59
C VAL A 253 -7.37 -11.02 12.00
N TYR A 254 -8.70 -10.98 12.14
CA TYR A 254 -9.35 -11.17 13.44
C TYR A 254 -9.02 -12.54 14.04
N ARG A 255 -9.05 -13.61 13.25
CA ARG A 255 -8.67 -14.98 13.68
C ARG A 255 -7.20 -15.08 14.11
N LEU A 256 -6.30 -14.39 13.41
CA LEU A 256 -4.86 -14.42 13.65
C LEU A 256 -4.45 -13.65 14.91
N LEU A 257 -5.20 -12.62 15.28
CA LEU A 257 -4.92 -11.79 16.45
C LEU A 257 -5.27 -12.51 17.75
N ARG A 258 -4.41 -12.34 18.75
CA ARG A 258 -4.74 -12.68 20.14
C ARG A 258 -5.91 -11.80 20.62
N PRO A 259 -6.69 -12.24 21.62
CA PRO A 259 -7.65 -11.37 22.29
C PRO A 259 -6.99 -10.07 22.76
N GLY A 260 -7.57 -8.93 22.40
CA GLY A 260 -7.00 -7.61 22.68
C GLY A 260 -5.84 -7.17 21.78
N GLY A 261 -5.45 -7.99 20.80
CA GLY A 261 -4.48 -7.64 19.76
C GLY A 261 -5.00 -6.56 18.81
N TYR A 262 -4.09 -5.94 18.06
CA TYR A 262 -4.41 -4.78 17.23
C TYR A 262 -4.27 -5.07 15.74
N PHE A 263 -5.22 -4.60 14.95
CA PHE A 263 -5.08 -4.48 13.52
C PHE A 263 -4.85 -3.01 13.16
N THR A 264 -3.80 -2.71 12.41
CA THR A 264 -3.46 -1.35 12.00
C THR A 264 -3.33 -1.27 10.48
N ILE A 265 -3.99 -0.28 9.88
CA ILE A 265 -3.99 -0.08 8.43
C ILE A 265 -3.47 1.33 8.16
N MET A 266 -2.51 1.48 7.25
CA MET A 266 -2.23 2.76 6.61
C MET A 266 -2.67 2.68 5.17
N ASP A 267 -3.55 3.58 4.73
CA ASP A 267 -3.97 3.60 3.32
C ASP A 267 -4.41 5.00 2.86
N MET A 268 -4.79 5.12 1.59
CA MET A 268 -5.35 6.34 1.02
C MET A 268 -6.56 6.80 1.84
N ASN A 269 -6.71 8.11 2.03
CA ASN A 269 -7.84 8.67 2.77
C ASN A 269 -8.93 9.15 1.80
N PRO A 270 -10.07 8.44 1.64
CA PRO A 270 -11.15 8.89 0.76
C PRO A 270 -11.73 10.26 1.13
N ALA A 271 -11.60 10.66 2.41
CA ALA A 271 -12.02 11.98 2.90
C ALA A 271 -10.97 13.09 2.70
N SER A 272 -9.85 12.82 2.02
CA SER A 272 -8.83 13.83 1.76
C SER A 272 -9.32 14.86 0.74
N THR A 273 -9.09 16.14 1.06
CA THR A 273 -9.33 17.26 0.14
C THR A 273 -8.51 17.15 -1.14
N VAL A 274 -7.37 16.44 -1.11
CA VAL A 274 -6.52 16.22 -2.30
C VAL A 274 -7.25 15.38 -3.34
N TYR A 275 -7.98 14.34 -2.94
CA TYR A 275 -8.78 13.55 -3.89
C TYR A 275 -10.06 14.27 -4.28
N ALA A 276 -10.70 14.97 -3.34
CA ALA A 276 -11.92 15.72 -3.62
C ALA A 276 -11.73 16.86 -4.64
N THR A 277 -10.56 17.50 -4.62
CA THR A 277 -10.21 18.61 -5.53
C THR A 277 -9.39 18.18 -6.75
N MET A 278 -9.08 16.88 -6.88
CA MET A 278 -8.30 16.36 -7.99
C MET A 278 -9.05 16.56 -9.33
N PRO A 279 -8.39 17.10 -10.37
CA PRO A 279 -9.06 17.26 -11.66
C PRO A 279 -9.57 15.91 -12.22
N PRO A 280 -10.81 15.84 -12.73
CA PRO A 280 -11.46 14.55 -13.05
C PRO A 280 -10.68 13.64 -14.00
N TYR A 281 -9.94 14.20 -14.96
CA TYR A 281 -9.13 13.42 -15.89
C TYR A 281 -7.92 12.75 -15.21
N VAL A 282 -7.38 13.37 -14.16
CA VAL A 282 -6.25 12.84 -13.38
C VAL A 282 -6.72 11.72 -12.48
N LEU A 283 -7.88 11.92 -11.85
CA LEU A 283 -8.54 10.89 -11.07
C LEU A 283 -8.91 9.69 -11.95
N THR A 284 -9.38 9.94 -13.18
CA THR A 284 -9.65 8.87 -14.16
C THR A 284 -8.38 8.11 -14.52
N LEU A 285 -7.27 8.81 -14.76
CA LEU A 285 -6.00 8.15 -15.03
C LEU A 285 -5.51 7.35 -13.81
N LEU A 286 -5.67 7.88 -12.59
CA LEU A 286 -5.33 7.18 -11.34
C LEU A 286 -6.11 5.86 -11.22
N LYS A 287 -7.44 5.93 -11.39
CA LYS A 287 -8.31 4.75 -11.39
C LYS A 287 -7.97 3.75 -12.50
N SER A 288 -7.43 4.20 -13.63
CA SER A 288 -7.02 3.31 -14.72
C SER A 288 -5.78 2.46 -14.39
N THR A 289 -5.00 2.85 -13.39
CA THR A 289 -3.86 2.08 -12.88
C THR A 289 -4.17 1.30 -11.61
N GLU A 290 -5.27 1.63 -10.93
CA GLU A 290 -5.75 1.05 -9.67
C GLU A 290 -7.17 0.50 -9.83
N PRO A 291 -7.32 -0.76 -10.29
CA PRO A 291 -8.62 -1.30 -10.73
C PRO A 291 -9.68 -1.38 -9.62
N PHE A 292 -9.26 -1.39 -8.36
CA PHE A 292 -10.15 -1.53 -7.20
C PHE A 292 -10.31 -0.24 -6.40
N LEU A 293 -9.76 0.89 -6.87
CA LEU A 293 -9.80 2.15 -6.12
C LEU A 293 -11.22 2.65 -5.84
N ASP A 294 -12.15 2.47 -6.78
CA ASP A 294 -13.56 2.83 -6.57
C ASP A 294 -14.25 1.95 -5.52
N GLN A 295 -13.92 0.66 -5.52
CA GLN A 295 -14.39 -0.28 -4.49
C GLN A 295 -13.81 0.09 -3.12
N TYR A 296 -12.53 0.45 -3.06
CA TYR A 296 -11.88 0.91 -1.84
C TYR A 296 -12.50 2.22 -1.31
N PHE A 297 -12.72 3.22 -2.17
CA PHE A 297 -13.27 4.52 -1.75
C PHE A 297 -14.74 4.45 -1.31
N SER A 298 -15.50 3.48 -1.83
CA SER A 298 -16.90 3.27 -1.47
C SER A 298 -17.10 2.30 -0.29
N LEU A 299 -16.04 1.66 0.19
CA LEU A 299 -16.13 0.76 1.34
C LEU A 299 -16.31 1.56 2.63
N ASP A 300 -17.40 1.27 3.35
CA ASP A 300 -17.51 1.60 4.77
C ASP A 300 -16.58 0.68 5.56
N ILE A 301 -15.33 1.11 5.68
CA ILE A 301 -14.26 0.32 6.29
C ILE A 301 -14.47 0.13 7.80
N GLU A 302 -15.15 1.07 8.47
CA GLU A 302 -15.44 0.98 9.89
C GLU A 302 -16.49 -0.11 10.14
N SER A 303 -17.61 -0.07 9.40
CA SER A 303 -18.63 -1.13 9.48
C SER A 303 -18.04 -2.50 9.14
N ALA A 304 -17.24 -2.58 8.07
CA ALA A 304 -16.62 -3.85 7.67
C ALA A 304 -15.66 -4.42 8.72
N LEU A 305 -14.91 -3.58 9.44
CA LEU A 305 -14.07 -4.01 10.57
C LEU A 305 -14.93 -4.46 11.76
N THR A 306 -16.00 -3.73 12.09
CA THR A 306 -16.90 -4.10 13.17
C THR A 306 -17.63 -5.42 12.89
N GLU A 307 -18.08 -5.63 11.65
CA GLU A 307 -18.68 -6.89 11.20
C GLU A 307 -17.72 -8.09 11.32
N ALA A 308 -16.41 -7.86 11.16
CA ALA A 308 -15.38 -8.88 11.36
C ALA A 308 -15.06 -9.17 12.84
N GLY A 309 -15.63 -8.41 13.78
CA GLY A 309 -15.45 -8.60 15.23
C GLY A 309 -14.53 -7.60 15.91
N PHE A 310 -14.01 -6.60 15.19
CA PHE A 310 -13.17 -5.57 15.79
C PHE A 310 -13.98 -4.51 16.56
N ASN A 311 -13.42 -4.08 17.68
CA ASN A 311 -13.92 -2.98 18.50
C ASN A 311 -12.98 -1.76 18.42
N SER A 312 -13.46 -0.61 18.89
CA SER A 312 -12.65 0.61 19.09
C SER A 312 -11.92 1.08 17.83
N VAL A 313 -12.61 1.09 16.68
CA VAL A 313 -12.04 1.54 15.41
C VAL A 313 -11.75 3.04 15.50
N THR A 314 -10.48 3.42 15.30
CA THR A 314 -10.05 4.82 15.27
C THR A 314 -9.45 5.11 13.90
N ILE A 315 -9.90 6.20 13.26
CA ILE A 315 -9.40 6.65 11.96
C ILE A 315 -8.75 8.02 12.14
N THR A 316 -7.48 8.16 11.76
CA THR A 316 -6.72 9.40 11.92
C THR A 316 -5.94 9.73 10.65
N PRO A 317 -6.10 10.91 10.06
CA PRO A 317 -5.23 11.35 8.97
C PRO A 317 -3.76 11.41 9.41
N ASN A 318 -2.84 10.77 8.68
CA ASN A 318 -1.40 10.76 8.98
C ASN A 318 -0.54 11.37 7.86
N SER A 319 -1.16 11.83 6.77
CA SER A 319 -0.56 12.71 5.75
C SER A 319 -1.68 13.45 4.99
N PRO A 320 -1.37 14.39 4.08
CA PRO A 320 -2.40 15.06 3.28
C PRO A 320 -3.28 14.11 2.43
N ARG A 321 -2.81 12.90 2.12
CA ARG A 321 -3.48 11.92 1.25
C ARG A 321 -3.84 10.60 1.91
N HIS A 322 -3.41 10.36 3.14
CA HIS A 322 -3.48 9.04 3.78
C HIS A 322 -4.05 9.13 5.19
N ARG A 323 -4.59 8.00 5.63
CA ARG A 323 -5.13 7.78 6.98
C ARG A 323 -4.53 6.52 7.59
N THR A 324 -4.40 6.55 8.91
CA THR A 324 -4.15 5.40 9.76
C THR A 324 -5.47 4.95 10.37
N ILE A 325 -5.73 3.66 10.35
CA ILE A 325 -6.84 3.00 11.04
C ILE A 325 -6.24 2.08 12.09
N VAL A 326 -6.78 2.12 13.30
CA VAL A 326 -6.45 1.19 14.38
C VAL A 326 -7.73 0.55 14.85
N ALA A 327 -7.75 -0.78 14.90
CA ALA A 327 -8.87 -1.57 15.37
C ALA A 327 -8.35 -2.61 16.37
N GLN A 328 -9.13 -2.92 17.41
CA GLN A 328 -8.72 -3.86 18.45
C GLN A 328 -9.61 -5.10 18.43
N ALA A 329 -9.01 -6.29 18.41
CA ALA A 329 -9.73 -7.54 18.59
C ALA A 329 -10.33 -7.60 20.01
N ALA A 330 -11.52 -8.19 20.16
CA ALA A 330 -12.19 -8.27 21.46
C ALA A 330 -11.29 -8.93 22.54
N LYS A 331 -11.34 -8.40 23.76
CA LYS A 331 -10.75 -9.05 24.94
C LYS A 331 -11.81 -10.05 25.44
N ILE A 332 -11.62 -11.34 25.18
CA ILE A 332 -12.53 -12.40 25.65
C ILE A 332 -12.38 -12.55 27.17
#